data_AF-A0A382S401-F1
#
_entry.id   AF-A0A382S401-F1
#
_cell.length_a   1.000
_cell.length_b   1.000
_cell.length_c   1.000
_cell.angle_alpha   90.00
_cell.angle_beta   90.00
_cell.angle_gamma   90.00
#
_symmetry.space_group_name_H-M   'P 1'
#
loop_
_entity.id
_entity.type
_entity.pdbx_description
1 polymer ?
#
loop_
_entity_poly.entity_id
_entity_poly.type
_entity_poly.pdbx_seq_one_letter_code
_entity_poly.pdbx_strand_id
1 'polypeptide(L)'
;ASSATSAETATPTLSVDSGSMAAYFSSSAFSTVSGDVTITAGGVATVTGATTNAALTAGAGISTSNGTFNGASAVTFALDLNELTAEQIATGDTIAFNDAGDNGQHKETIDDIATLFAGDGLQASSAVMAVDVSDFAGTGLEDDSSENLRLATQGTGISGGAGSTLSITPAQTAITSIYNTALKSGRASGDTYIDMGTADDNIDFYAGASKIIDLTTSGIDVTGALTVSSNATIAGNLTVNGTTTFISSSQLDIGDNIIVLNSVSGSGRDDAGIQVIDRVGTAHTGSLLWNASNDFWHSGISGSTHYRHPVQAAL
;
A
#
# COMPACT_ATOMS: atom_id res chain seq x y z
N ALA A 1 -117.72 68.86 39.34
CA ALA A 1 -116.56 69.22 38.49
C ALA A 1 -115.33 69.35 39.38
N SER A 2 -114.27 68.58 39.08
CA SER A 2 -112.90 68.61 39.66
C SER A 2 -112.30 67.21 39.47
N SER A 3 -111.73 66.84 38.31
CA SER A 3 -110.31 66.97 37.91
C SER A 3 -109.27 66.47 38.93
N ALA A 4 -108.60 65.36 38.59
CA ALA A 4 -107.18 65.07 38.86
C ALA A 4 -106.78 63.87 37.97
N THR A 5 -106.20 64.06 36.78
CA THR A 5 -104.76 64.08 36.44
C THR A 5 -103.97 62.82 36.83
N SER A 6 -103.60 62.05 35.79
CA SER A 6 -102.65 60.94 35.79
C SER A 6 -101.22 61.35 36.13
N ALA A 7 -100.46 60.41 36.69
CA ALA A 7 -99.05 60.19 36.36
C ALA A 7 -98.63 58.79 36.86
N GLU A 8 -98.35 57.86 35.95
CA GLU A 8 -97.47 56.73 36.28
C GLU A 8 -96.44 56.56 35.19
N THR A 9 -95.26 57.09 35.48
CA THR A 9 -94.03 56.93 34.73
C THR A 9 -93.38 55.64 35.21
N ALA A 10 -93.77 54.50 34.65
CA ALA A 10 -93.06 53.25 34.88
C ALA A 10 -92.53 52.73 33.54
N THR A 11 -91.20 52.79 33.36
CA THR A 11 -90.50 51.97 32.37
C THR A 11 -90.99 50.53 32.52
N PRO A 12 -91.56 49.89 31.49
CA PRO A 12 -92.03 48.52 31.61
C PRO A 12 -90.85 47.61 31.93
N THR A 13 -90.73 47.22 33.20
CA THR A 13 -89.84 46.16 33.62
C THR A 13 -90.57 44.85 33.34
N LEU A 14 -90.07 44.11 32.35
CA LEU A 14 -90.55 42.76 32.10
C LEU A 14 -90.10 41.87 33.26
N SER A 15 -91.01 41.64 34.22
CA SER A 15 -90.82 40.68 35.29
C SER A 15 -91.24 39.30 34.78
N VAL A 16 -90.26 38.48 34.40
CA VAL A 16 -90.47 37.06 34.11
C VAL A 16 -90.17 36.25 35.37
N ASP A 17 -91.21 35.62 35.93
CA ASP A 17 -91.13 34.63 37.01
C ASP A 17 -90.24 33.43 36.58
N SER A 18 -89.47 32.85 37.50
CA SER A 18 -88.66 31.66 37.27
C SER A 18 -89.47 30.47 36.75
N GLY A 19 -90.77 30.37 37.07
CA GLY A 19 -91.69 29.40 36.49
C GLY A 19 -91.97 29.63 34.99
N SER A 20 -92.04 30.89 34.56
CA SER A 20 -92.18 31.29 33.15
C SER A 20 -90.88 31.02 32.36
N MET A 21 -89.73 31.23 33.00
CA MET A 21 -88.43 30.87 32.43
C MET A 21 -88.28 29.35 32.23
N ALA A 22 -88.79 28.51 33.16
CA ALA A 22 -88.72 27.04 33.04
C ALA A 22 -89.52 26.48 31.83
N ALA A 23 -90.67 27.09 31.50
CA ALA A 23 -91.45 26.75 30.31
C ALA A 23 -90.76 27.22 29.02
N TYR A 24 -90.08 28.36 29.07
CA TYR A 24 -89.28 28.86 27.95
C TYR A 24 -88.08 27.95 27.69
N PHE A 25 -87.36 27.51 28.74
CA PHE A 25 -86.28 26.55 28.56
C PHE A 25 -86.79 25.24 27.97
N SER A 26 -87.82 24.63 28.55
CA SER A 26 -88.33 23.31 28.12
C SER A 26 -88.91 23.25 26.70
N SER A 27 -89.33 24.38 26.11
CA SER A 27 -89.83 24.47 24.72
C SER A 27 -88.93 25.26 23.74
N SER A 28 -87.81 25.82 24.21
CA SER A 28 -86.87 26.57 23.37
C SER A 28 -86.00 25.64 22.51
N ALA A 29 -85.39 26.19 21.46
CA ALA A 29 -84.32 25.50 20.71
C ALA A 29 -83.15 25.05 21.62
N PHE A 30 -83.05 25.56 22.85
CA PHE A 30 -82.04 25.19 23.83
C PHE A 30 -82.43 23.98 24.70
N SER A 31 -83.71 23.61 24.86
CA SER A 31 -84.07 22.33 25.53
C SER A 31 -83.79 21.12 24.65
N THR A 32 -83.76 21.30 23.33
CA THR A 32 -83.38 20.25 22.40
C THR A 32 -81.87 20.03 22.32
N VAL A 33 -81.07 20.98 22.84
CA VAL A 33 -79.62 20.84 22.96
C VAL A 33 -79.33 19.99 24.20
N SER A 34 -78.90 18.76 23.97
CA SER A 34 -78.52 17.81 25.01
C SER A 34 -77.43 16.88 24.49
N GLY A 35 -76.78 16.12 25.37
CA GLY A 35 -75.65 15.26 25.00
C GLY A 35 -74.33 16.01 25.07
N ASP A 36 -73.58 16.03 23.96
CA ASP A 36 -72.20 16.56 23.95
C ASP A 36 -72.14 18.10 24.01
N VAL A 37 -73.26 18.80 23.81
CA VAL A 37 -73.32 20.27 23.82
C VAL A 37 -73.92 20.76 25.13
N THR A 38 -73.15 21.54 25.89
CA THR A 38 -73.57 22.22 27.13
C THR A 38 -73.60 23.73 26.90
N ILE A 39 -74.69 24.39 27.28
CA ILE A 39 -74.81 25.86 27.18
C ILE A 39 -74.88 26.44 28.59
N THR A 40 -73.88 27.24 28.97
CA THR A 40 -73.81 27.89 30.29
C THR A 40 -74.76 29.07 30.41
N ALA A 41 -75.04 29.53 31.64
CA ALA A 41 -75.93 30.66 31.91
C ALA A 41 -75.51 32.00 31.25
N GLY A 42 -74.25 32.11 30.79
CA GLY A 42 -73.76 33.24 29.99
C GLY A 42 -73.99 33.09 28.48
N GLY A 43 -74.69 32.05 28.03
CA GLY A 43 -74.92 31.76 26.60
C GLY A 43 -73.74 31.11 25.88
N VAL A 44 -72.66 30.75 26.59
CA VAL A 44 -71.51 30.06 25.99
C VAL A 44 -71.85 28.59 25.82
N ALA A 45 -71.89 28.14 24.56
CA ALA A 45 -72.02 26.74 24.20
C ALA A 45 -70.63 26.09 24.14
N THR A 46 -70.42 25.02 24.92
CA THR A 46 -69.22 24.19 24.90
C THR A 46 -69.62 22.79 24.46
N VAL A 47 -68.86 22.19 23.54
CA VAL A 47 -69.06 20.80 23.12
C VAL A 47 -68.00 19.94 23.78
N THR A 48 -68.40 19.12 24.75
CA THR A 48 -67.50 18.29 25.57
C THR A 48 -68.16 16.95 25.86
N GLY A 49 -68.22 16.05 24.88
CA GLY A 49 -68.79 14.73 25.15
C GLY A 49 -68.17 13.58 24.40
N ALA A 50 -68.63 12.38 24.73
CA ALA A 50 -68.03 11.11 24.34
C ALA A 50 -67.97 10.91 22.82
N THR A 51 -68.89 11.53 22.06
CA THR A 51 -68.86 11.48 20.59
C THR A 51 -67.73 12.35 20.00
N THR A 52 -67.40 13.49 20.63
CA THR A 52 -66.22 14.30 20.27
C THR A 52 -64.90 13.68 20.73
N ASN A 53 -64.90 12.96 21.87
CA ASN A 53 -63.73 12.22 22.37
C ASN A 53 -63.38 11.01 21.48
N ALA A 54 -64.39 10.44 20.80
CA ALA A 54 -64.21 9.43 19.76
C ALA A 54 -63.88 10.02 18.38
N ALA A 55 -63.97 11.35 18.19
CA ALA A 55 -63.76 11.97 16.89
C ALA A 55 -62.28 12.05 16.48
N LEU A 56 -61.35 11.89 17.42
CA LEU A 56 -59.92 11.94 17.15
C LEU A 56 -59.19 10.77 17.83
N THR A 57 -58.93 9.73 17.04
CA THR A 57 -58.11 8.58 17.44
C THR A 57 -56.72 8.79 16.88
N ALA A 58 -55.68 8.65 17.71
CA ALA A 58 -54.31 8.68 17.22
C ALA A 58 -54.00 7.37 16.48
N GLY A 59 -53.31 7.50 15.34
CA GLY A 59 -52.65 6.37 14.70
C GLY A 59 -51.37 6.00 15.45
N ALA A 60 -50.77 4.87 15.08
CA ALA A 60 -49.45 4.49 15.56
C ALA A 60 -48.44 5.60 15.29
N GLY A 61 -47.55 5.86 16.25
CA GLY A 61 -46.53 6.90 16.13
C GLY A 61 -46.94 8.29 16.63
N ILE A 62 -48.22 8.48 17.01
CA ILE A 62 -48.72 9.73 17.60
C ILE A 62 -49.18 9.43 19.03
N SER A 63 -48.47 9.99 20.02
CA SER A 63 -48.85 9.81 21.41
C SER A 63 -50.13 10.57 21.74
N THR A 64 -50.98 9.87 22.50
CA THR A 64 -52.09 10.45 23.28
C THR A 64 -51.81 10.42 24.77
N SER A 65 -50.56 10.19 25.19
CA SER A 65 -50.19 10.09 26.62
C SER A 65 -50.36 11.43 27.37
N ASN A 66 -50.60 12.53 26.64
CA ASN A 66 -51.07 13.82 27.17
C ASN A 66 -52.61 13.98 27.22
N GLY A 67 -53.37 12.91 26.95
CA GLY A 67 -54.84 12.82 27.05
C GLY A 67 -55.57 12.63 25.72
N THR A 68 -56.79 12.08 25.77
CA THR A 68 -57.75 12.12 24.65
C THR A 68 -58.33 13.53 24.52
N PHE A 69 -58.53 14.01 23.29
CA PHE A 69 -59.14 15.32 23.07
C PHE A 69 -60.59 15.33 23.57
N ASN A 70 -60.81 15.92 24.75
CA ASN A 70 -62.12 15.98 25.41
C ASN A 70 -62.75 17.38 25.39
N GLY A 71 -62.16 18.31 24.63
CA GLY A 71 -62.62 19.70 24.50
C GLY A 71 -62.43 20.57 25.75
N ALA A 72 -61.96 20.02 26.87
CA ALA A 72 -61.79 20.76 28.14
C ALA A 72 -60.38 21.37 28.29
N SER A 73 -59.36 20.76 27.70
CA SER A 73 -57.97 21.21 27.73
C SER A 73 -57.32 21.08 26.34
N ALA A 74 -56.39 21.98 26.01
CA ALA A 74 -55.56 21.82 24.82
C ALA A 74 -54.67 20.57 24.99
N VAL A 75 -54.67 19.70 23.97
CA VAL A 75 -53.82 18.50 23.93
C VAL A 75 -52.70 18.75 22.92
N THR A 76 -51.45 18.48 23.31
CA THR A 76 -50.31 18.49 22.39
C THR A 76 -50.06 17.08 21.90
N PHE A 77 -50.13 16.88 20.59
CA PHE A 77 -49.71 15.64 19.95
C PHE A 77 -48.20 15.59 19.91
N ALA A 78 -47.62 14.57 20.55
CA ALA A 78 -46.20 14.27 20.47
C ALA A 78 -46.00 13.09 19.51
N LEU A 79 -44.83 13.03 18.86
CA LEU A 79 -44.42 11.82 18.18
C LEU A 79 -44.02 10.78 19.23
N ASP A 80 -44.60 9.59 19.16
CA ASP A 80 -44.21 8.45 19.98
C ASP A 80 -43.69 7.32 19.10
N LEU A 81 -42.40 7.41 18.80
CA LEU A 81 -41.72 6.45 17.92
C LEU A 81 -41.65 5.04 18.54
N ASN A 82 -41.90 4.88 19.84
CA ASN A 82 -41.87 3.56 20.49
C ASN A 82 -43.10 2.71 20.17
N GLU A 83 -44.19 3.33 19.69
CA GLU A 83 -45.38 2.61 19.23
C GLU A 83 -45.25 2.10 17.78
N LEU A 84 -44.20 2.51 17.06
CA LEU A 84 -43.95 2.04 15.70
C LEU A 84 -43.25 0.67 15.72
N THR A 85 -43.61 -0.19 14.77
CA THR A 85 -42.89 -1.43 14.50
C THR A 85 -41.67 -1.16 13.64
N ALA A 86 -40.51 -1.71 14.00
CA ALA A 86 -39.31 -1.58 13.19
C ALA A 86 -39.45 -2.30 11.83
N GLU A 87 -38.90 -1.68 10.78
CA GLU A 87 -38.85 -2.22 9.42
C GLU A 87 -37.50 -1.85 8.79
N GLN A 88 -37.05 -2.62 7.79
CA GLN A 88 -35.87 -2.25 7.00
C GLN A 88 -36.20 -1.08 6.08
N ILE A 89 -35.35 -0.05 6.08
CA ILE A 89 -35.46 1.05 5.13
C ILE A 89 -35.06 0.54 3.74
N ALA A 90 -35.89 0.84 2.74
CA ALA A 90 -35.70 0.44 1.35
C ALA A 90 -35.79 1.65 0.40
N THR A 91 -35.40 1.43 -0.85
CA THR A 91 -35.55 2.44 -1.93
C THR A 91 -37.00 2.93 -2.02
N GLY A 92 -37.17 4.24 -2.18
CA GLY A 92 -38.46 4.93 -2.24
C GLY A 92 -39.08 5.26 -0.88
N ASP A 93 -38.55 4.74 0.24
CA ASP A 93 -39.01 5.16 1.56
C ASP A 93 -38.71 6.64 1.78
N THR A 94 -39.64 7.35 2.41
CA THR A 94 -39.55 8.82 2.55
C THR A 94 -39.31 9.25 3.99
N ILE A 95 -38.43 10.24 4.18
CA ILE A 95 -38.20 10.93 5.44
C ILE A 95 -38.75 12.35 5.33
N ALA A 96 -39.59 12.75 6.29
CA ALA A 96 -40.07 14.13 6.39
C ALA A 96 -38.99 15.02 7.00
N PHE A 97 -38.85 16.23 6.47
CA PHE A 97 -37.91 17.24 6.96
C PHE A 97 -38.48 18.65 6.78
N ASN A 98 -37.89 19.62 7.47
CA ASN A 98 -38.28 21.02 7.37
C ASN A 98 -37.22 21.78 6.55
N ASP A 99 -37.57 22.18 5.33
CA ASP A 99 -36.77 23.10 4.55
C ASP A 99 -37.07 24.53 4.98
N ALA A 100 -36.20 25.06 5.83
CA ALA A 100 -36.32 26.40 6.37
C ALA A 100 -36.14 27.51 5.30
N GLY A 101 -35.75 27.19 4.08
CA GLY A 101 -35.44 28.16 3.01
C GLY A 101 -36.44 28.23 1.85
N ASP A 102 -37.24 27.18 1.60
CA ASP A 102 -37.92 27.03 0.29
C ASP A 102 -39.45 26.82 0.28
N ASN A 103 -40.12 26.58 1.40
CA ASN A 103 -41.59 26.66 1.66
C ASN A 103 -42.11 25.62 2.68
N GLY A 104 -41.28 25.15 3.61
CA GLY A 104 -41.77 24.52 4.84
C GLY A 104 -41.48 23.03 4.96
N GLN A 105 -42.52 22.22 5.16
CA GLN A 105 -42.38 20.79 5.47
C GLN A 105 -42.45 19.96 4.19
N HIS A 106 -41.38 19.22 3.91
CA HIS A 106 -41.22 18.39 2.73
C HIS A 106 -40.88 16.96 3.14
N LYS A 107 -40.78 16.09 2.13
CA LYS A 107 -40.26 14.73 2.29
C LYS A 107 -39.31 14.44 1.16
N GLU A 108 -38.18 13.84 1.47
CA GLU A 108 -37.26 13.27 0.48
C GLU A 108 -37.31 11.76 0.57
N THR A 109 -36.97 11.09 -0.53
CA THR A 109 -36.70 9.65 -0.47
C THR A 109 -35.35 9.39 0.18
N ILE A 110 -35.15 8.19 0.73
CA ILE A 110 -33.83 7.77 1.21
C ILE A 110 -32.81 7.71 0.06
N ASP A 111 -33.26 7.51 -1.18
CA ASP A 111 -32.44 7.57 -2.39
C ASP A 111 -31.91 8.97 -2.66
N ASP A 112 -32.74 10.00 -2.50
CA ASP A 112 -32.31 11.39 -2.67
C ASP A 112 -31.27 11.77 -1.60
N ILE A 113 -31.46 11.30 -0.37
CA ILE A 113 -30.48 11.49 0.73
C ILE A 113 -29.16 10.77 0.42
N ALA A 114 -29.22 9.52 -0.04
CA ALA A 114 -28.02 8.77 -0.43
C ALA A 114 -27.30 9.47 -1.59
N THR A 115 -28.05 9.97 -2.58
CA THR A 115 -27.52 10.73 -3.72
C THR A 115 -26.90 12.06 -3.30
N LEU A 116 -27.49 12.76 -2.32
CA LEU A 116 -26.94 13.99 -1.76
C LEU A 116 -25.57 13.77 -1.10
N PHE A 117 -25.37 12.62 -0.46
CA PHE A 117 -24.10 12.26 0.17
C PHE A 117 -23.09 11.61 -0.78
N ALA A 118 -23.53 11.12 -1.93
CA ALA A 118 -22.64 10.68 -2.99
C ALA A 118 -21.82 11.87 -3.53
N GLY A 119 -20.62 11.57 -4.05
CA GLY A 119 -19.67 12.57 -4.51
C GLY A 119 -18.38 11.91 -5.02
N ASP A 120 -17.32 12.69 -5.13
CA ASP A 120 -15.99 12.18 -5.54
C ASP A 120 -15.49 11.12 -4.54
N GLY A 121 -15.37 9.87 -5.01
CA GLY A 121 -14.98 8.69 -4.23
C GLY A 121 -16.12 7.92 -3.56
N LEU A 122 -17.38 8.38 -3.62
CA LEU A 122 -18.55 7.71 -3.06
C LEU A 122 -19.71 7.68 -4.06
N GLN A 123 -20.22 6.49 -4.36
CA GLN A 123 -21.40 6.30 -5.22
C GLN A 123 -22.62 5.91 -4.39
N ALA A 124 -23.80 6.34 -4.82
CA ALA A 124 -25.08 5.90 -4.27
C ALA A 124 -25.82 5.02 -5.28
N SER A 125 -26.27 3.85 -4.83
CA SER A 125 -27.14 2.97 -5.59
C SER A 125 -28.11 2.26 -4.65
N SER A 126 -29.40 2.24 -5.02
CA SER A 126 -30.46 1.59 -4.24
C SER A 126 -30.49 2.04 -2.77
N ALA A 127 -30.44 3.35 -2.54
CA ALA A 127 -30.37 3.96 -1.21
C ALA A 127 -29.16 3.58 -0.33
N VAL A 128 -28.12 2.95 -0.90
CA VAL A 128 -26.89 2.59 -0.19
C VAL A 128 -25.71 3.37 -0.77
N MET A 129 -24.83 3.87 0.11
CA MET A 129 -23.56 4.46 -0.27
C MET A 129 -22.45 3.41 -0.27
N ALA A 130 -21.65 3.41 -1.32
CA ALA A 130 -20.45 2.59 -1.45
C ALA A 130 -19.27 3.46 -1.91
N VAL A 131 -18.06 2.93 -1.74
CA VAL A 131 -16.86 3.55 -2.33
C VAL A 131 -16.94 3.43 -3.85
N ASP A 132 -16.70 4.52 -4.55
CA ASP A 132 -16.52 4.51 -6.01
C ASP A 132 -15.06 4.20 -6.31
N VAL A 133 -14.76 2.93 -6.61
CA VAL A 133 -13.39 2.51 -6.92
C VAL A 133 -12.85 3.11 -8.23
N SER A 134 -13.73 3.59 -9.11
CA SER A 134 -13.32 4.15 -10.41
C SER A 134 -12.61 5.48 -10.27
N ASP A 135 -12.93 6.25 -9.22
CA ASP A 135 -12.23 7.50 -8.88
C ASP A 135 -10.82 7.26 -8.31
N PHE A 136 -10.55 6.06 -7.79
CA PHE A 136 -9.20 5.64 -7.35
C PHE A 136 -8.41 4.93 -8.46
N ALA A 137 -9.09 4.46 -9.51
CA ALA A 137 -8.45 3.85 -10.67
C ALA A 137 -7.72 4.92 -11.51
N GLY A 138 -6.60 4.55 -12.12
CA GLY A 138 -5.75 5.48 -12.86
C GLY A 138 -4.57 4.79 -13.54
N THR A 139 -3.49 5.54 -13.81
CA THR A 139 -2.29 4.93 -14.41
C THR A 139 -1.63 3.96 -13.42
N GLY A 140 -1.79 2.66 -13.66
CA GLY A 140 -1.19 1.59 -12.86
C GLY A 140 -2.18 0.83 -11.97
N LEU A 141 -3.39 1.35 -11.75
CA LEU A 141 -4.47 0.66 -11.03
C LEU A 141 -5.77 0.74 -11.84
N GLU A 142 -6.51 -0.36 -11.94
CA GLU A 142 -7.80 -0.44 -12.64
C GLU A 142 -8.87 -1.01 -11.72
N ASP A 143 -10.11 -0.53 -11.86
CA ASP A 143 -11.29 -1.17 -11.28
C ASP A 143 -11.51 -2.53 -11.95
N ASP A 144 -11.78 -3.56 -11.15
CA ASP A 144 -12.05 -4.89 -11.64
C ASP A 144 -13.49 -5.14 -12.13
N SER A 145 -14.34 -4.11 -12.07
CA SER A 145 -15.79 -4.16 -12.32
C SER A 145 -16.55 -4.99 -11.28
N SER A 146 -15.94 -5.22 -10.12
CA SER A 146 -16.52 -5.86 -8.93
C SER A 146 -16.14 -5.07 -7.68
N GLU A 147 -15.98 -3.75 -7.84
CA GLU A 147 -15.64 -2.81 -6.78
C GLU A 147 -14.30 -3.11 -6.09
N ASN A 148 -13.35 -3.78 -6.78
CA ASN A 148 -11.99 -3.95 -6.28
C ASN A 148 -10.99 -3.20 -7.14
N LEU A 149 -9.96 -2.68 -6.48
CA LEU A 149 -8.80 -2.10 -7.15
C LEU A 149 -7.75 -3.18 -7.40
N ARG A 150 -7.28 -3.29 -8.65
CA ARG A 150 -6.16 -4.16 -9.02
C ARG A 150 -5.13 -3.38 -9.82
N LEU A 151 -3.96 -3.98 -10.05
CA LEU A 151 -3.00 -3.40 -10.99
C LEU A 151 -3.62 -3.36 -12.38
N ALA A 152 -3.46 -2.22 -13.05
CA ALA A 152 -3.82 -2.09 -14.45
C ALA A 152 -2.98 -3.05 -15.31
N THR A 153 -3.36 -3.23 -16.58
CA THR A 153 -2.48 -3.92 -17.55
C THR A 153 -1.07 -3.34 -17.49
N GLN A 154 -0.12 -4.11 -16.96
CA GLN A 154 1.24 -3.63 -16.75
C GLN A 154 1.98 -3.47 -18.09
N GLY A 155 2.87 -2.48 -18.14
CA GLY A 155 3.73 -2.25 -19.30
C GLY A 155 4.77 -3.36 -19.51
N THR A 156 5.55 -3.25 -20.57
CA THR A 156 6.57 -4.24 -20.90
C THR A 156 7.69 -4.28 -19.84
N GLY A 157 7.74 -5.31 -19.00
CA GLY A 157 8.82 -5.50 -18.01
C GLY A 157 8.38 -6.13 -16.72
N ILE A 158 7.15 -5.83 -16.33
CA ILE A 158 6.53 -6.39 -15.16
C ILE A 158 5.25 -7.06 -15.65
N SER A 159 5.10 -8.33 -15.34
CA SER A 159 3.89 -9.10 -15.61
C SER A 159 3.02 -9.12 -14.37
N GLY A 160 1.71 -9.00 -14.56
CA GLY A 160 0.77 -8.77 -13.48
C GLY A 160 -0.32 -7.83 -13.95
N GLY A 161 -1.38 -7.69 -13.16
CA GLY A 161 -2.62 -7.03 -13.58
C GLY A 161 -3.74 -8.04 -13.84
N ALA A 162 -4.98 -7.56 -14.00
CA ALA A 162 -6.18 -8.39 -14.13
C ALA A 162 -6.34 -9.47 -13.02
N GLY A 163 -5.81 -9.22 -11.81
CA GLY A 163 -5.90 -10.14 -10.67
C GLY A 163 -4.71 -11.11 -10.50
N SER A 164 -3.66 -11.00 -11.33
CA SER A 164 -2.43 -11.80 -11.19
C SER A 164 -1.38 -11.15 -10.29
N THR A 165 -0.53 -11.98 -9.66
CA THR A 165 0.61 -11.53 -8.85
C THR A 165 1.60 -10.69 -9.66
N LEU A 166 2.12 -9.62 -9.06
CA LEU A 166 3.22 -8.84 -9.63
C LEU A 166 4.47 -9.73 -9.79
N SER A 167 4.96 -9.88 -11.01
CA SER A 167 6.06 -10.77 -11.37
C SER A 167 6.90 -10.24 -12.52
N ILE A 168 8.07 -10.83 -12.77
CA ILE A 168 8.86 -10.61 -13.98
C ILE A 168 8.82 -11.92 -14.76
N THR A 169 8.20 -11.93 -15.94
CA THR A 169 8.10 -13.16 -16.74
C THR A 169 9.48 -13.60 -17.25
N PRO A 170 9.81 -14.90 -17.18
CA PRO A 170 11.06 -15.46 -17.70
C PRO A 170 11.05 -15.54 -19.24
N ALA A 171 10.97 -14.40 -19.94
CA ALA A 171 11.17 -14.25 -21.39
C ALA A 171 11.09 -12.76 -21.84
N GLN A 172 11.28 -11.82 -20.92
CA GLN A 172 11.14 -10.39 -21.22
C GLN A 172 12.31 -9.90 -22.09
N THR A 173 11.99 -9.19 -23.18
CA THR A 173 12.96 -8.56 -24.09
C THR A 173 12.94 -7.04 -24.04
N ALA A 174 11.93 -6.41 -23.42
CA ALA A 174 11.82 -4.95 -23.38
C ALA A 174 12.59 -4.28 -22.23
N ILE A 175 13.00 -5.01 -21.18
CA ILE A 175 13.98 -4.49 -20.21
C ILE A 175 15.36 -4.66 -20.86
N THR A 176 15.90 -3.58 -21.41
CA THR A 176 17.20 -3.58 -22.11
C THR A 176 18.38 -3.16 -21.23
N SER A 177 18.10 -2.51 -20.10
CA SER A 177 19.12 -2.04 -19.15
C SER A 177 18.54 -2.01 -17.75
N ILE A 178 19.35 -2.37 -16.75
CA ILE A 178 19.03 -2.21 -15.34
C ILE A 178 20.05 -1.25 -14.74
N TYR A 179 19.67 0.01 -14.60
CA TYR A 179 20.44 0.98 -13.82
C TYR A 179 20.11 0.76 -12.36
N ASN A 180 21.07 0.28 -11.60
CA ASN A 180 20.87 0.02 -10.20
C ASN A 180 22.15 0.35 -9.43
N THR A 181 21.97 0.84 -8.21
CA THR A 181 23.09 1.17 -7.33
C THR A 181 23.69 -0.09 -6.68
N ALA A 182 22.93 -1.15 -6.49
CA ALA A 182 23.43 -2.39 -5.87
C ALA A 182 22.68 -3.62 -6.39
N LEU A 183 23.00 -4.09 -7.61
CA LEU A 183 22.30 -5.26 -8.18
C LEU A 183 23.05 -6.52 -7.80
N LYS A 184 22.40 -7.35 -6.99
CA LYS A 184 22.86 -8.70 -6.68
C LYS A 184 22.05 -9.70 -7.48
N SER A 185 22.72 -10.49 -8.31
CA SER A 185 22.12 -11.61 -9.04
C SER A 185 22.68 -12.92 -8.49
N GLY A 186 21.84 -13.73 -7.84
CA GLY A 186 22.29 -14.96 -7.19
C GLY A 186 21.28 -15.52 -6.21
N ARG A 187 21.70 -16.50 -5.41
CA ARG A 187 20.80 -17.27 -4.53
C ARG A 187 20.46 -16.55 -3.22
N ALA A 188 21.42 -15.90 -2.57
CA ALA A 188 21.25 -15.14 -1.34
C ALA A 188 22.51 -14.29 -1.02
N SER A 189 22.37 -13.33 -0.11
CA SER A 189 23.52 -12.63 0.50
C SER A 189 24.37 -13.64 1.29
N GLY A 190 25.64 -13.79 0.92
CA GLY A 190 26.55 -14.77 1.53
C GLY A 190 26.50 -16.16 0.89
N ASP A 191 25.89 -16.32 -0.28
CA ASP A 191 26.04 -17.48 -1.18
C ASP A 191 26.79 -17.04 -2.47
N THR A 192 26.59 -17.73 -3.60
CA THR A 192 27.12 -17.34 -4.90
C THR A 192 26.23 -16.27 -5.52
N TYR A 193 26.81 -15.10 -5.78
CA TYR A 193 26.12 -13.99 -6.44
C TYR A 193 27.11 -13.12 -7.23
N ILE A 194 26.57 -12.40 -8.21
CA ILE A 194 27.23 -11.30 -8.91
C ILE A 194 26.79 -10.00 -8.25
N ASP A 195 27.74 -9.17 -7.84
CA ASP A 195 27.48 -7.82 -7.33
C ASP A 195 27.93 -6.79 -8.36
N MET A 196 27.02 -5.90 -8.73
CA MET A 196 27.34 -4.65 -9.43
C MET A 196 27.13 -3.53 -8.42
N GLY A 197 28.06 -3.47 -7.47
CA GLY A 197 27.95 -2.65 -6.26
C GLY A 197 28.10 -1.14 -6.54
N THR A 198 27.81 -0.33 -5.51
CA THR A 198 27.85 1.14 -5.58
C THR A 198 29.25 1.75 -5.55
N ALA A 199 30.24 1.01 -5.05
CA ALA A 199 31.48 1.61 -4.56
C ALA A 199 32.51 1.85 -5.67
N ASP A 200 32.55 0.99 -6.68
CA ASP A 200 33.55 1.02 -7.74
C ASP A 200 32.89 0.44 -9.01
N ASP A 201 33.26 0.91 -10.21
CA ASP A 201 32.75 0.45 -11.53
C ASP A 201 33.14 -1.02 -11.85
N ASN A 202 32.99 -1.91 -10.86
CA ASN A 202 33.45 -3.28 -10.87
C ASN A 202 32.27 -4.26 -10.95
N ILE A 203 32.55 -5.45 -11.47
CA ILE A 203 31.65 -6.60 -11.43
C ILE A 203 32.33 -7.67 -10.58
N ASP A 204 31.79 -7.91 -9.39
CA ASP A 204 32.35 -8.86 -8.44
C ASP A 204 31.59 -10.20 -8.49
N PHE A 205 32.33 -11.30 -8.53
CA PHE A 205 31.79 -12.65 -8.37
C PHE A 205 32.16 -13.18 -6.98
N TYR A 206 31.14 -13.58 -6.23
CA TYR A 206 31.28 -14.16 -4.90
C TYR A 206 30.99 -15.66 -4.90
N ALA A 207 31.71 -16.38 -4.05
CA ALA A 207 31.36 -17.72 -3.59
C ALA A 207 31.25 -17.66 -2.06
N GLY A 208 30.00 -17.68 -1.57
CA GLY A 208 29.74 -17.47 -0.16
C GLY A 208 30.01 -16.02 0.26
N ALA A 209 30.81 -15.82 1.30
CA ALA A 209 31.26 -14.50 1.75
C ALA A 209 32.59 -14.03 1.12
N SER A 210 33.17 -14.82 0.21
CA SER A 210 34.48 -14.51 -0.40
C SER A 210 34.34 -14.08 -1.84
N LYS A 211 34.98 -12.96 -2.20
CA LYS A 211 35.18 -12.58 -3.60
C LYS A 211 36.21 -13.52 -4.23
N ILE A 212 35.91 -14.04 -5.41
CA ILE A 212 36.78 -14.96 -6.16
C ILE A 212 37.29 -14.39 -7.49
N ILE A 213 36.53 -13.46 -8.08
CA ILE A 213 36.90 -12.72 -9.29
C ILE A 213 36.40 -11.27 -9.14
N ASP A 214 37.25 -10.31 -9.46
CA ASP A 214 36.92 -8.89 -9.57
C ASP A 214 37.19 -8.42 -11.01
N LEU A 215 36.14 -7.97 -11.70
CA LEU A 215 36.26 -7.34 -13.02
C LEU A 215 36.27 -5.83 -12.81
N THR A 216 37.45 -5.25 -12.97
CA THR A 216 37.69 -3.81 -12.82
C THR A 216 37.93 -3.16 -14.18
N THR A 217 37.97 -1.83 -14.19
CA THR A 217 38.45 -1.05 -15.35
C THR A 217 39.92 -1.33 -15.69
N SER A 218 40.70 -1.89 -14.76
CA SER A 218 42.12 -2.23 -14.95
C SER A 218 42.36 -3.68 -15.39
N GLY A 219 41.31 -4.51 -15.42
CA GLY A 219 41.41 -5.92 -15.81
C GLY A 219 40.70 -6.86 -14.84
N ILE A 220 41.11 -8.13 -14.86
CA ILE A 220 40.55 -9.20 -14.04
C ILE A 220 41.52 -9.54 -12.92
N ASP A 221 41.07 -9.43 -11.68
CA ASP A 221 41.77 -10.00 -10.52
C ASP A 221 41.11 -11.32 -10.12
N VAL A 222 41.91 -12.37 -9.98
CA VAL A 222 41.48 -13.69 -9.50
C VAL A 222 42.11 -13.88 -8.13
N THR A 223 41.33 -13.60 -7.09
CA THR A 223 41.78 -13.69 -5.69
C THR A 223 41.93 -15.14 -5.22
N GLY A 224 41.27 -16.08 -5.91
CA GLY A 224 41.41 -17.53 -5.72
C GLY A 224 42.49 -18.18 -6.59
N ALA A 225 42.46 -19.51 -6.70
CA ALA A 225 43.34 -20.23 -7.61
C ALA A 225 42.82 -20.16 -9.06
N LEU A 226 43.70 -19.82 -10.01
CA LEU A 226 43.42 -19.94 -11.44
C LEU A 226 43.84 -21.32 -11.95
N THR A 227 42.87 -22.15 -12.35
CA THR A 227 43.14 -23.42 -13.05
C THR A 227 42.74 -23.29 -14.51
N VAL A 228 43.70 -23.48 -15.41
CA VAL A 228 43.45 -23.51 -16.87
C VAL A 228 43.54 -24.97 -17.32
N SER A 229 42.40 -25.55 -17.71
CA SER A 229 42.31 -26.98 -18.08
C SER A 229 42.86 -27.30 -19.47
N SER A 230 43.17 -26.26 -20.26
CA SER A 230 43.74 -26.34 -21.60
C SER A 230 44.98 -25.45 -21.70
N ASN A 231 45.32 -25.02 -22.92
CA ASN A 231 46.47 -24.15 -23.14
C ASN A 231 46.16 -22.70 -22.74
N ALA A 232 47.07 -22.06 -22.01
CA ALA A 232 47.08 -20.62 -21.83
C ALA A 232 47.95 -19.96 -22.92
N THR A 233 47.45 -18.92 -23.57
CA THR A 233 48.22 -18.08 -24.50
C THR A 233 48.26 -16.65 -23.97
N ILE A 234 49.45 -16.07 -23.84
CA ILE A 234 49.65 -14.72 -23.34
C ILE A 234 50.21 -13.90 -24.52
N ALA A 235 49.42 -12.97 -25.05
CA ALA A 235 49.82 -12.15 -26.18
C ALA A 235 50.82 -11.04 -25.78
N GLY A 236 50.76 -10.61 -24.52
CA GLY A 236 51.69 -9.65 -23.92
C GLY A 236 52.82 -10.32 -23.16
N ASN A 237 53.41 -9.58 -22.23
CA ASN A 237 54.44 -10.11 -21.34
C ASN A 237 53.82 -10.92 -20.20
N LEU A 238 54.51 -11.99 -19.78
CA LEU A 238 54.22 -12.68 -18.54
C LEU A 238 55.22 -12.22 -17.46
N THR A 239 54.71 -11.63 -16.39
CA THR A 239 55.49 -11.35 -15.18
C THR A 239 54.97 -12.24 -14.06
N VAL A 240 55.86 -13.02 -13.44
CA VAL A 240 55.52 -13.89 -12.32
C VAL A 240 56.18 -13.33 -11.07
N ASN A 241 55.37 -12.80 -10.16
CA ASN A 241 55.84 -12.33 -8.86
C ASN A 241 55.73 -13.46 -7.84
N GLY A 242 56.84 -13.81 -7.20
CA GLY A 242 56.91 -14.90 -6.24
C GLY A 242 58.34 -15.40 -6.07
N THR A 243 58.51 -16.48 -5.31
CA THR A 243 59.84 -17.07 -5.04
C THR A 243 60.18 -18.22 -5.98
N THR A 244 59.18 -18.93 -6.52
CA THR A 244 59.39 -20.11 -7.37
C THR A 244 58.38 -20.17 -8.52
N THR A 245 58.83 -20.70 -9.65
CA THR A 245 57.98 -21.10 -10.79
C THR A 245 58.26 -22.57 -11.07
N PHE A 246 57.23 -23.42 -11.08
CA PHE A 246 57.36 -24.83 -11.43
C PHE A 246 56.82 -25.05 -12.83
N ILE A 247 57.65 -25.61 -13.71
CA ILE A 247 57.26 -26.00 -15.07
C ILE A 247 57.48 -27.50 -15.18
N SER A 248 56.39 -28.26 -15.33
CA SER A 248 56.44 -29.70 -15.57
C SER A 248 56.13 -29.98 -17.03
N SER A 249 57.13 -29.78 -17.88
CA SER A 249 57.05 -30.09 -19.31
C SER A 249 58.14 -31.08 -19.71
N SER A 250 57.92 -31.81 -20.81
CA SER A 250 58.96 -32.63 -21.44
C SER A 250 59.93 -31.79 -22.29
N GLN A 251 59.51 -30.60 -22.70
CA GLN A 251 60.26 -29.67 -23.53
C GLN A 251 59.97 -28.23 -23.07
N LEU A 252 61.02 -27.42 -23.06
CA LEU A 252 60.94 -25.98 -22.84
C LEU A 252 61.66 -25.33 -24.01
N ASP A 253 60.91 -24.72 -24.92
CA ASP A 253 61.46 -23.98 -26.05
C ASP A 253 61.55 -22.50 -25.70
N ILE A 254 62.75 -21.94 -25.81
CA ILE A 254 63.03 -20.53 -25.60
C ILE A 254 63.47 -19.96 -26.93
N GLY A 255 62.64 -19.10 -27.52
CA GLY A 255 62.93 -18.47 -28.81
C GLY A 255 63.97 -17.35 -28.72
N ASP A 256 64.31 -16.91 -27.51
CA ASP A 256 65.27 -15.85 -27.26
C ASP A 256 66.73 -16.36 -27.25
N ASN A 257 67.65 -15.51 -27.68
CA ASN A 257 69.08 -15.84 -27.70
C ASN A 257 69.73 -15.81 -26.31
N ILE A 258 69.14 -15.10 -25.34
CA ILE A 258 69.73 -14.85 -24.02
C ILE A 258 68.71 -15.14 -22.94
N ILE A 259 69.11 -15.94 -21.96
CA ILE A 259 68.40 -16.12 -20.70
C ILE A 259 69.14 -15.31 -19.64
N VAL A 260 68.48 -14.31 -19.06
CA VAL A 260 69.04 -13.51 -17.97
C VAL A 260 68.70 -14.20 -16.64
N LEU A 261 69.73 -14.63 -15.92
CA LEU A 261 69.62 -15.23 -14.59
C LEU A 261 70.09 -14.25 -13.53
N ASN A 262 69.62 -14.43 -12.29
CA ASN A 262 70.03 -13.63 -11.13
C ASN A 262 69.86 -12.11 -11.32
N SER A 263 68.77 -11.71 -11.96
CA SER A 263 68.41 -10.30 -12.18
C SER A 263 67.75 -9.64 -10.97
N VAL A 264 67.34 -10.43 -9.96
CA VAL A 264 66.66 -9.96 -8.75
C VAL A 264 67.62 -9.94 -7.57
N SER A 265 67.74 -8.79 -6.90
CA SER A 265 68.60 -8.62 -5.72
C SER A 265 67.99 -9.26 -4.46
N GLY A 266 68.83 -9.74 -3.53
CA GLY A 266 68.40 -10.14 -2.18
C GLY A 266 68.11 -11.64 -1.97
N SER A 267 68.53 -12.51 -2.91
CA SER A 267 68.34 -13.97 -2.85
C SER A 267 69.26 -14.70 -1.87
N GLY A 268 70.29 -14.02 -1.31
CA GLY A 268 71.31 -14.63 -0.46
C GLY A 268 72.18 -15.69 -1.17
N ARG A 269 72.06 -15.79 -2.50
CA ARG A 269 72.83 -16.68 -3.36
C ARG A 269 73.33 -15.86 -4.53
N ASP A 270 74.64 -15.65 -4.58
CA ASP A 270 75.25 -14.80 -5.60
C ASP A 270 75.44 -15.56 -6.94
N ASP A 271 75.48 -16.89 -6.90
CA ASP A 271 75.73 -17.72 -8.07
C ASP A 271 74.42 -18.13 -8.77
N ALA A 272 74.46 -18.17 -10.11
CA ALA A 272 73.30 -18.41 -10.97
C ALA A 272 73.60 -19.45 -12.04
N GLY A 273 72.63 -20.27 -12.43
CA GLY A 273 72.86 -21.21 -13.53
C GLY A 273 71.82 -22.32 -13.62
N ILE A 274 72.25 -23.45 -14.16
CA ILE A 274 71.39 -24.60 -14.46
C ILE A 274 71.79 -25.75 -13.54
N GLN A 275 70.79 -26.38 -12.95
CA GLN A 275 70.93 -27.57 -12.12
C GLN A 275 70.20 -28.75 -12.77
N VAL A 276 70.87 -29.90 -12.83
CA VAL A 276 70.36 -31.13 -13.44
C VAL A 276 70.30 -32.21 -12.37
N ILE A 277 69.09 -32.49 -11.90
CA ILE A 277 68.86 -33.50 -10.86
C ILE A 277 68.99 -34.90 -11.45
N ASP A 278 69.97 -35.66 -10.97
CA ASP A 278 70.08 -37.09 -11.26
C ASP A 278 68.98 -37.87 -10.51
N ARG A 279 68.08 -38.50 -11.26
CA ARG A 279 66.99 -39.32 -10.73
C ARG A 279 67.31 -40.82 -10.65
N VAL A 280 68.50 -41.26 -11.07
CA VAL A 280 68.89 -42.69 -11.12
C VAL A 280 69.95 -43.05 -10.07
N GLY A 281 69.58 -42.98 -8.78
CA GLY A 281 70.17 -43.79 -7.72
C GLY A 281 71.59 -43.44 -7.22
N THR A 282 72.29 -42.45 -7.78
CA THR A 282 73.64 -42.06 -7.33
C THR A 282 73.79 -40.59 -6.93
N ALA A 283 72.78 -40.00 -6.25
CA ALA A 283 72.82 -38.77 -5.42
C ALA A 283 73.61 -37.52 -5.90
N HIS A 284 74.12 -37.48 -7.12
CA HIS A 284 74.99 -36.41 -7.61
C HIS A 284 74.21 -35.59 -8.63
N THR A 285 73.61 -34.51 -8.17
CA THR A 285 73.01 -33.50 -9.04
C THR A 285 74.12 -32.71 -9.73
N GLY A 286 74.09 -32.62 -11.05
CA GLY A 286 75.06 -31.81 -11.81
C GLY A 286 74.65 -30.34 -11.85
N SER A 287 75.61 -29.43 -11.95
CA SER A 287 75.32 -28.01 -12.15
C SER A 287 76.36 -27.30 -13.01
N LEU A 288 75.90 -26.30 -13.77
CA LEU A 288 76.71 -25.29 -14.44
C LEU A 288 76.30 -23.93 -13.88
N LEU A 289 77.24 -23.23 -13.25
CA LEU A 289 76.98 -22.02 -12.47
C LEU A 289 77.96 -20.90 -12.84
N TRP A 290 77.46 -19.67 -12.88
CA TRP A 290 78.24 -18.46 -12.89
C TRP A 290 78.60 -18.09 -11.45
N ASN A 291 79.90 -17.99 -11.16
CA ASN A 291 80.38 -17.47 -9.87
C ASN A 291 80.41 -15.95 -9.92
N ALA A 292 79.47 -15.28 -9.25
CA ALA A 292 79.38 -13.82 -9.30
C ALA A 292 80.42 -13.12 -8.42
N SER A 293 81.02 -13.84 -7.46
CA SER A 293 82.07 -13.27 -6.60
C SER A 293 83.43 -13.17 -7.31
N ASN A 294 83.71 -14.09 -8.24
CA ASN A 294 85.02 -14.23 -8.88
C ASN A 294 84.97 -14.18 -10.41
N ASP A 295 83.80 -13.90 -10.99
CA ASP A 295 83.54 -13.68 -12.41
C ASP A 295 83.98 -14.82 -13.35
N PHE A 296 83.51 -16.05 -13.09
CA PHE A 296 83.73 -17.17 -14.02
C PHE A 296 82.64 -18.24 -13.98
N TRP A 297 82.50 -18.97 -15.10
CA TRP A 297 81.70 -20.20 -15.16
C TRP A 297 82.43 -21.37 -14.50
N HIS A 298 81.71 -22.20 -13.75
CA HIS A 298 82.18 -23.47 -13.20
C HIS A 298 81.10 -24.55 -13.26
N SER A 299 81.50 -25.81 -13.38
CA SER A 299 80.57 -26.94 -13.36
C SER A 299 81.09 -28.10 -12.52
N GLY A 300 80.18 -28.94 -12.03
CA GLY A 300 80.54 -30.06 -11.17
C GLY A 300 79.32 -30.68 -10.51
N ILE A 301 79.59 -31.44 -9.43
CA ILE A 301 78.54 -32.03 -8.61
C ILE A 301 78.08 -30.97 -7.62
N SER A 302 76.79 -30.62 -7.69
CA SER A 302 76.12 -29.70 -6.78
C SER A 302 76.38 -30.10 -5.32
N GLY A 303 76.78 -29.14 -4.49
CA GLY A 303 77.14 -29.37 -3.08
C GLY A 303 78.51 -30.03 -2.87
N SER A 304 79.29 -30.24 -3.94
CA SER A 304 80.64 -30.81 -3.91
C SER A 304 81.61 -29.95 -4.75
N THR A 305 82.76 -30.52 -5.12
CA THR A 305 83.77 -29.87 -5.95
C THR A 305 83.22 -29.47 -7.31
N HIS A 306 83.42 -28.20 -7.67
CA HIS A 306 83.20 -27.67 -9.02
C HIS A 306 84.53 -27.26 -9.64
N TYR A 307 84.62 -27.37 -10.96
CA TYR A 307 85.77 -27.01 -11.75
C TYR A 307 85.46 -25.78 -12.59
N ARG A 308 86.36 -24.79 -12.55
CA ARG A 308 86.28 -23.60 -13.38
C ARG A 308 86.44 -23.98 -14.86
N HIS A 309 85.61 -23.39 -15.72
CA HIS A 309 85.78 -23.52 -17.16
C HIS A 309 87.00 -22.71 -17.65
N PRO A 310 87.84 -23.29 -18.52
CA PRO A 310 88.98 -22.58 -19.08
C PRO A 310 88.53 -21.36 -19.89
N VAL A 311 89.26 -20.26 -19.75
CA VAL A 311 89.04 -19.06 -20.57
C VAL A 311 89.84 -19.24 -21.85
N GLN A 312 89.20 -19.08 -23.01
CA GLN A 312 89.92 -19.08 -24.28
C GLN A 312 90.81 -17.83 -24.33
N ALA A 313 92.13 -18.01 -24.45
CA ALA A 313 93.03 -16.90 -24.72
C ALA A 313 92.69 -16.32 -26.10
N ALA A 314 92.59 -14.99 -26.19
CA ALA A 314 92.34 -14.32 -27.46
C ALA A 314 93.40 -14.73 -28.50
N LEU A 315 92.94 -15.07 -29.71
CA LEU A 315 93.80 -15.26 -30.88
C LEU A 315 94.24 -13.90 -31.45
#